data_AF-A0A972H201-F1
#
_entry.id   AF-A0A972H201-F1
#
_cell.length_a   1.000
_cell.length_b   1.000
_cell.length_c   1.000
_cell.angle_alpha   90.00
_cell.angle_beta   90.00
_cell.angle_gamma   90.00
#
_symmetry.space_group_name_H-M   'P 1'
#
loop_
_entity.id
_entity.type
_entity.pdbx_description
1 polymer ?
#
loop_
_entity_poly.entity_id
_entity_poly.type
_entity_poly.pdbx_seq_one_letter_code
_entity_poly.pdbx_strand_id
1 'polypeptide(L)'
;MCPVVRIPEQTYKRLEQHAEGFDSPARVVERLLNHFEGVEDVLSDKLSSRAAKRRPREKYSFNKQVLGKGRMVLAVVKAYQVDHPDASFADLINVFPEGLQGSMGVFSEQAKAQEIFERTGHKRHFIKDAELIKLSDGVIAVSTEWGAGNIEAFIQNAASLGYVVSLLND
;
A
#
# COMPACT_ATOMS: atom_id res chain seq x y z
N MET A 1 11.03 46.09 20.61
CA MET A 1 10.78 46.19 19.15
C MET A 1 11.18 44.86 18.54
N CYS A 2 10.32 44.22 17.74
CA CYS A 2 10.70 42.99 17.06
C CYS A 2 11.77 43.31 15.99
N PRO A 3 12.87 42.56 15.91
CA PRO A 3 13.84 42.75 14.83
C PRO A 3 13.19 42.40 13.50
N VAL A 4 13.22 43.33 12.55
CA VAL A 4 12.72 43.13 11.19
C VAL A 4 13.91 42.82 10.29
N VAL A 5 14.02 41.58 9.83
CA VAL A 5 15.01 41.18 8.83
C VAL A 5 14.46 41.47 7.45
N ARG A 6 15.15 42.31 6.68
CA ARG A 6 14.81 42.60 5.28
C ARG A 6 15.65 41.71 4.38
N ILE A 7 14.99 40.95 3.50
CA ILE A 7 15.66 40.16 2.47
C ILE A 7 15.41 40.77 1.08
N PRO A 8 16.35 40.62 0.13
CA PRO A 8 16.15 41.08 -1.24
C PRO A 8 14.99 40.35 -1.93
N GLU A 9 14.22 41.07 -2.76
CA GLU A 9 13.04 40.54 -3.45
C GLU A 9 13.34 39.29 -4.30
N GLN A 10 14.51 39.25 -4.95
CA GLN A 10 14.96 38.08 -5.71
C GLN A 10 15.15 36.83 -4.82
N THR A 11 15.61 37.03 -3.58
CA THR A 11 15.78 35.93 -2.63
C THR A 11 14.42 35.43 -2.16
N TYR A 12 13.49 36.34 -1.90
CA TYR A 12 12.11 36.00 -1.55
C TYR A 12 11.43 35.16 -2.65
N LYS A 13 11.50 35.59 -3.92
CA LYS A 13 10.90 34.86 -5.06
C LYS A 13 11.52 33.48 -5.29
N ARG A 14 12.84 33.34 -5.10
CA ARG A 14 13.51 32.03 -5.18
C ARG A 14 13.04 31.07 -4.07
N LEU A 15 12.84 31.57 -2.85
CA LEU A 15 12.31 30.77 -1.75
C LEU A 15 10.86 30.35 -2.01
N GLU A 16 10.04 31.25 -2.55
CA GLU A 16 8.63 31.00 -2.89
C GLU A 16 8.47 29.86 -3.91
N GLN A 17 9.32 29.79 -4.93
CA GLN A 17 9.32 28.71 -5.93
C GLN A 17 9.62 27.32 -5.35
N HIS A 18 10.29 27.25 -4.20
CA HIS A 18 10.59 25.99 -3.51
C HIS A 18 9.65 25.75 -2.32
N ALA A 19 8.71 26.66 -2.06
CA ALA A 19 7.81 26.59 -0.91
C ALA A 19 6.49 25.84 -1.20
N GLU A 20 6.24 25.43 -2.45
CA GLU A 20 5.04 24.67 -2.80
C GLU A 20 5.07 23.30 -2.10
N GLY A 21 4.16 23.09 -1.15
CA GLY A 21 4.11 21.91 -0.29
C GLY A 21 4.93 21.99 1.01
N PHE A 22 5.61 23.11 1.27
CA PHE A 22 6.28 23.37 2.54
C PHE A 22 5.40 24.18 3.52
N ASP A 23 5.72 24.08 4.81
CA ASP A 23 5.08 24.81 5.91
C ASP A 23 5.07 26.34 5.66
N SER A 24 4.23 27.09 6.38
CA SER A 24 4.10 28.54 6.18
C SER A 24 5.46 29.27 6.27
N PRO A 25 5.66 30.40 5.56
CA PRO A 25 6.93 31.12 5.56
C PRO A 25 7.50 31.43 6.96
N ALA A 26 6.62 31.71 7.93
CA ALA A 26 7.02 31.93 9.32
C ALA A 26 7.67 30.69 9.96
N ARG A 27 7.16 29.49 9.68
CA ARG A 27 7.70 28.22 10.21
C ARG A 27 8.99 27.78 9.57
N VAL A 28 9.20 28.13 8.31
CA VAL A 28 10.47 27.89 7.62
C VAL A 28 11.56 28.78 8.21
N VAL A 29 11.24 30.05 8.45
CA VAL A 29 12.17 31.01 9.10
C VAL A 29 12.50 30.57 10.53
N GLU A 30 11.50 30.16 11.31
CA GLU A 30 11.70 29.64 12.69
C GLU A 30 12.63 28.42 12.73
N ARG A 31 12.44 27.44 11.83
CA ARG A 31 13.31 26.27 11.74
C ARG A 31 14.75 26.60 11.34
N LEU A 32 14.93 27.54 10.42
CA LEU A 32 16.27 27.97 10.01
C LEU A 32 17.01 28.70 11.14
N LEU A 33 16.33 29.57 11.88
CA LEU A 33 16.91 30.24 13.05
C LEU A 33 17.30 29.24 14.13
N ASN A 34 16.41 28.30 14.49
CA ASN A 34 16.71 27.27 15.48
C ASN A 34 17.94 26.41 15.09
N HIS A 35 18.08 26.06 13.81
CA HIS A 35 19.23 25.31 13.32
C HIS A 35 20.56 26.07 13.48
N PHE A 36 20.59 27.37 13.14
CA PHE A 36 21.79 28.19 13.27
C PHE A 36 22.10 28.60 14.71
N GLU A 37 21.09 28.72 15.55
CA GLU A 37 21.23 29.06 16.97
C GLU A 37 21.54 27.83 17.85
N GLY A 38 21.61 26.64 17.25
CA GLY A 38 21.88 25.39 17.98
C GLY A 38 20.76 24.98 18.93
N VAL A 39 19.54 25.50 18.71
CA VAL A 39 18.35 25.13 19.47
C VAL A 39 17.86 23.80 18.90
N GLU A 40 18.06 22.71 19.64
CA GLU A 40 17.49 21.41 19.28
C GLU A 40 15.96 21.56 19.16
N ASP A 41 15.44 21.14 18.00
CA ASP A 41 14.05 21.37 17.61
C ASP A 41 13.09 20.57 18.51
N VAL A 42 12.64 21.20 19.60
CA VAL A 42 11.63 20.67 20.53
C VAL A 42 10.25 20.52 19.84
N LEU A 43 10.07 21.08 18.63
CA LEU A 43 8.86 20.86 17.82
C LEU A 43 8.92 19.58 16.97
N SER A 44 10.12 19.01 16.74
CA SER A 44 10.23 17.68 16.13
C SER A 44 9.51 16.62 16.97
N ASP A 45 9.46 16.81 18.29
CA ASP A 45 8.79 15.92 19.23
C ASP A 45 7.25 16.14 19.31
N LYS A 46 6.78 17.33 18.89
CA LYS A 46 5.33 17.61 18.76
C LYS A 46 4.74 17.19 17.41
N LEU A 47 5.57 17.01 16.38
CA LEU A 47 5.17 16.38 15.12
C LEU A 47 5.29 14.85 15.17
N SER A 48 6.24 14.31 15.94
CA SER A 48 6.40 12.85 16.16
C SER A 48 5.29 12.26 17.05
N SER A 49 4.71 13.05 17.96
CA SER A 49 3.66 12.62 18.90
C SER A 49 2.24 12.67 18.32
N ARG A 50 2.07 13.09 17.06
CA ARG A 50 0.94 12.59 16.25
C ARG A 50 1.28 11.17 15.81
N ALA A 51 1.48 10.27 16.78
CA ALA A 51 1.32 8.84 16.56
C ALA A 51 -0.12 8.68 16.10
N ALA A 52 -0.35 8.82 14.78
CA ALA A 52 -1.60 8.45 14.15
C ALA A 52 -1.91 7.09 14.72
N LYS A 53 -3.00 6.96 15.51
CA LYS A 53 -3.45 5.69 16.08
C LYS A 53 -3.46 4.71 14.92
N ARG A 54 -2.39 3.93 14.76
CA ARG A 54 -2.26 2.96 13.68
C ARG A 54 -3.30 1.95 14.05
N ARG A 55 -4.44 1.97 13.34
CA ARG A 55 -5.49 0.99 13.55
C ARG A 55 -4.81 -0.39 13.52
N PRO A 56 -5.10 -1.25 14.51
CA PRO A 56 -4.56 -2.60 14.51
C PRO A 56 -4.84 -3.22 13.14
N ARG A 57 -3.80 -3.81 12.56
CA ARG A 57 -3.93 -4.46 11.25
C ARG A 57 -4.43 -5.86 11.51
N GLU A 58 -5.66 -6.13 11.06
CA GLU A 58 -6.25 -7.47 11.07
C GLU A 58 -5.26 -8.50 10.49
N LYS A 59 -5.16 -9.63 11.19
CA LYS A 59 -4.33 -10.76 10.83
C LYS A 59 -5.21 -11.96 10.52
N TYR A 60 -4.76 -12.78 9.59
CA TYR A 60 -5.49 -13.97 9.14
C TYR A 60 -4.58 -15.18 9.26
N SER A 61 -5.15 -16.28 9.73
CA SER A 61 -4.52 -17.59 9.69
C SER A 61 -4.94 -18.32 8.42
N PHE A 62 -3.96 -18.79 7.65
CA PHE A 62 -4.17 -19.69 6.52
C PHE A 62 -2.97 -20.64 6.42
N ASN A 63 -3.20 -21.95 6.31
CA ASN A 63 -2.13 -22.97 6.27
C ASN A 63 -1.06 -22.80 7.37
N LYS A 64 -1.51 -22.54 8.61
CA LYS A 64 -0.66 -22.28 9.80
C LYS A 64 0.23 -21.01 9.70
N GLN A 65 -0.01 -20.14 8.72
CA GLN A 65 0.69 -18.87 8.57
C GLN A 65 -0.18 -17.71 9.03
N VAL A 66 0.44 -16.73 9.70
CA VAL A 66 -0.22 -15.48 10.10
C VAL A 66 0.09 -14.38 9.08
N LEU A 67 -0.93 -13.96 8.35
CA LEU A 67 -0.82 -13.11 7.16
C LEU A 67 -1.66 -11.85 7.31
N GLY A 68 -1.29 -10.76 6.62
CA GLY A 68 -2.19 -9.61 6.41
C GLY A 68 -3.09 -9.85 5.20
N LYS A 69 -4.15 -9.06 5.02
CA LYS A 69 -5.19 -9.21 3.96
C LYS A 69 -4.63 -9.62 2.59
N GLY A 70 -3.86 -8.75 1.93
CA GLY A 70 -3.34 -9.06 0.59
C GLY A 70 -2.41 -10.28 0.55
N ARG A 71 -1.66 -10.55 1.63
CA ARG A 71 -0.81 -11.75 1.73
C ARG A 71 -1.63 -13.02 1.91
N MET A 72 -2.73 -12.95 2.66
CA MET A 72 -3.68 -14.04 2.79
C MET A 72 -4.31 -14.36 1.43
N VAL A 73 -4.76 -13.33 0.69
CA VAL A 73 -5.31 -13.51 -0.65
C VAL A 73 -4.29 -14.15 -1.59
N LEU A 74 -3.05 -13.63 -1.62
CA LEU A 74 -1.96 -14.22 -2.39
C LEU A 74 -1.73 -15.70 -2.04
N ALA A 75 -1.75 -16.05 -0.75
CA ALA A 75 -1.52 -17.42 -0.30
C ALA A 75 -2.66 -18.36 -0.73
N VAL A 76 -3.92 -17.91 -0.67
CA VAL A 76 -5.08 -18.67 -1.13
C VAL A 76 -5.02 -18.91 -2.63
N VAL A 77 -4.78 -17.87 -3.44
CA VAL A 77 -4.69 -18.01 -4.91
C VAL A 77 -3.51 -18.92 -5.30
N LYS A 78 -2.39 -18.86 -4.58
CA LYS A 78 -1.28 -19.80 -4.76
C LYS A 78 -1.65 -21.23 -4.41
N ALA A 79 -2.38 -21.45 -3.32
CA ALA A 79 -2.85 -22.78 -2.95
C ALA A 79 -3.78 -23.33 -4.04
N TYR A 80 -4.71 -22.51 -4.55
CA TYR A 80 -5.57 -22.88 -5.66
C TYR A 80 -4.80 -23.33 -6.90
N GLN A 81 -3.77 -22.57 -7.29
CA GLN A 81 -2.94 -22.96 -8.44
C GLN A 81 -2.14 -24.25 -8.21
N VAL A 82 -1.71 -24.51 -6.98
CA VAL A 82 -1.02 -25.77 -6.65
C VAL A 82 -2.00 -26.95 -6.75
N ASP A 83 -3.24 -26.76 -6.31
CA ASP A 83 -4.28 -27.79 -6.37
C ASP A 83 -4.82 -28.00 -7.80
N HIS A 84 -4.70 -26.99 -8.68
CA HIS A 84 -5.19 -26.97 -10.06
C HIS A 84 -4.08 -26.52 -11.03
N PRO A 85 -3.01 -27.31 -11.23
CA PRO A 85 -1.82 -26.87 -11.95
C PRO A 85 -2.07 -26.45 -13.41
N ASP A 86 -3.13 -26.98 -14.04
CA ASP A 86 -3.49 -26.69 -15.42
C ASP A 86 -4.44 -25.50 -15.58
N ALA A 87 -4.84 -24.84 -14.48
CA ALA A 87 -5.78 -23.73 -14.53
C ALA A 87 -5.23 -22.59 -15.42
N SER A 88 -6.08 -22.13 -16.33
CA SER A 88 -5.82 -20.98 -17.20
C SER A 88 -6.23 -19.67 -16.52
N PHE A 89 -5.85 -18.55 -17.12
CA PHE A 89 -6.32 -17.23 -16.69
C PHE A 89 -7.85 -17.14 -16.70
N ALA A 90 -8.50 -17.71 -17.72
CA ALA A 90 -9.95 -17.71 -17.84
C ALA A 90 -10.63 -18.55 -16.76
N ASP A 91 -10.06 -19.71 -16.41
CA ASP A 91 -10.56 -20.53 -15.29
C ASP A 91 -10.47 -19.75 -13.98
N LEU A 92 -9.34 -19.07 -13.76
CA LEU A 92 -9.12 -18.28 -12.55
C LEU A 92 -10.08 -17.09 -12.41
N ILE A 93 -10.51 -16.48 -13.53
CA ILE A 93 -11.54 -15.42 -13.51
C ILE A 93 -12.88 -15.98 -13.00
N ASN A 94 -13.24 -17.20 -13.40
CA ASN A 94 -14.49 -17.82 -12.95
C ASN A 94 -14.44 -18.17 -11.45
N VAL A 95 -13.27 -18.55 -10.96
CA VAL A 95 -13.03 -18.95 -9.57
C VAL A 95 -12.88 -17.74 -8.64
N PHE A 96 -12.21 -16.68 -9.11
CA PHE A 96 -12.01 -15.43 -8.36
C PHE A 96 -12.47 -14.23 -9.20
N PRO A 97 -13.80 -14.01 -9.32
CA PRO A 97 -14.34 -12.93 -10.12
C PRO A 97 -13.86 -11.55 -9.66
N GLU A 98 -13.72 -10.61 -10.59
CA GLU A 98 -13.20 -9.27 -10.30
C GLU A 98 -13.98 -8.55 -9.18
N GLY A 99 -15.29 -8.78 -9.12
CA GLY A 99 -16.18 -8.20 -8.11
C GLY A 99 -15.82 -8.54 -6.66
N LEU A 100 -15.02 -9.58 -6.41
CA LEU A 100 -14.52 -9.88 -5.06
C LEU A 100 -13.61 -8.77 -4.52
N GLN A 101 -12.85 -8.11 -5.38
CA GLN A 101 -11.98 -6.99 -5.01
C GLN A 101 -12.63 -5.64 -5.37
N GLY A 102 -13.19 -5.55 -6.58
CA GLY A 102 -13.66 -4.31 -7.19
C GLY A 102 -13.10 -4.12 -8.61
N SER A 103 -12.98 -2.87 -9.05
CA SER A 103 -12.61 -2.54 -10.44
C SER A 103 -11.20 -2.95 -10.88
N MET A 104 -10.31 -3.27 -9.94
CA MET A 104 -8.95 -3.74 -10.24
C MET A 104 -8.84 -5.27 -10.29
N GLY A 105 -9.89 -5.97 -9.86
CA GLY A 105 -9.92 -7.42 -9.78
C GLY A 105 -9.01 -8.00 -8.70
N VAL A 106 -9.11 -9.32 -8.53
CA VAL A 106 -8.29 -10.07 -7.56
C VAL A 106 -6.84 -10.19 -8.02
N PHE A 107 -6.65 -10.31 -9.33
CA PHE A 107 -5.35 -10.43 -9.99
C PHE A 107 -5.39 -9.77 -11.37
N SER A 108 -4.21 -9.57 -11.96
CA SER A 108 -4.02 -9.10 -13.33
C SER A 108 -2.86 -9.86 -13.96
N GLU A 109 -2.79 -9.87 -15.29
CA GLU A 109 -1.59 -10.31 -16.02
C GLU A 109 -0.35 -9.55 -15.51
N GLN A 110 0.79 -10.24 -15.46
CA GLN A 110 2.05 -9.66 -15.00
C GLN A 110 2.41 -8.38 -15.75
N ALA A 111 2.23 -8.36 -17.09
CA ALA A 111 2.55 -7.19 -17.91
C ALA A 111 1.71 -5.95 -17.52
N LYS A 112 0.40 -6.14 -17.31
CA LYS A 112 -0.52 -5.07 -16.85
C LYS A 112 -0.17 -4.59 -15.44
N ALA A 113 0.12 -5.53 -14.53
CA ALA A 113 0.53 -5.19 -13.16
C ALA A 113 1.82 -4.38 -13.12
N GLN A 114 2.78 -4.72 -13.99
CA GLN A 114 4.05 -4.01 -14.15
C GLN A 114 3.84 -2.62 -14.76
N GLU A 115 3.03 -2.49 -15.82
CA GLU A 115 2.68 -1.19 -16.43
C GLU A 115 2.06 -0.24 -15.39
N ILE A 116 1.12 -0.72 -14.57
CA ILE A 116 0.51 0.10 -13.51
C ILE A 116 1.57 0.62 -12.53
N PHE A 117 2.51 -0.22 -12.13
CA PHE A 117 3.58 0.18 -11.22
C PHE A 117 4.52 1.19 -11.87
N GLU A 118 4.92 0.99 -13.12
CA GLU A 118 5.80 1.90 -13.87
C GLU A 118 5.14 3.26 -14.10
N ARG A 119 3.85 3.27 -14.46
CA ARG A 119 3.10 4.50 -14.73
C ARG A 119 2.78 5.30 -13.48
N THR A 120 2.50 4.63 -12.35
CA THR A 120 1.97 5.29 -11.14
C THR A 120 2.94 5.31 -9.96
N GLY A 121 3.99 4.49 -9.98
CA GLY A 121 4.86 4.23 -8.84
C GLY A 121 4.20 3.42 -7.71
N HIS A 122 2.92 3.06 -7.84
CA HIS A 122 2.15 2.40 -6.78
C HIS A 122 2.13 0.88 -6.97
N LYS A 123 2.56 0.14 -5.95
CA LYS A 123 2.57 -1.34 -5.94
C LYS A 123 1.19 -1.92 -5.65
N ARG A 124 0.26 -1.73 -6.58
CA ARG A 124 -1.13 -2.25 -6.48
C ARG A 124 -1.22 -3.77 -6.64
N HIS A 125 -0.15 -4.40 -7.11
CA HIS A 125 -0.02 -5.86 -7.24
C HIS A 125 1.30 -6.37 -6.66
N PHE A 126 1.34 -7.64 -6.28
CA PHE A 126 2.57 -8.34 -5.89
C PHE A 126 3.38 -8.73 -7.13
N ILE A 127 4.35 -7.89 -7.49
CA ILE A 127 5.14 -8.01 -8.73
C ILE A 127 6.54 -8.62 -8.55
N LYS A 128 6.91 -9.05 -7.33
CA LYS A 128 8.21 -9.72 -7.13
C LYS A 128 8.14 -11.14 -7.68
N ASP A 129 9.25 -11.64 -8.24
CA ASP A 129 9.32 -12.98 -8.86
C ASP A 129 8.79 -14.10 -7.96
N ALA A 130 9.13 -14.09 -6.67
CA ALA A 130 8.67 -15.09 -5.70
C ALA A 130 7.16 -14.99 -5.37
N GLU A 131 6.49 -13.91 -5.77
CA GLU A 131 5.09 -13.62 -5.48
C GLU A 131 4.18 -13.83 -6.69
N LEU A 132 4.74 -13.82 -7.90
CA LEU A 132 4.01 -14.12 -9.13
C LEU A 132 3.49 -15.57 -9.13
N ILE A 133 2.37 -15.77 -9.82
CA ILE A 133 1.72 -17.09 -9.96
C ILE A 133 1.73 -17.46 -11.45
N LYS A 134 2.29 -18.63 -11.74
CA LYS A 134 2.33 -19.18 -13.10
C LYS A 134 1.09 -20.04 -13.31
N LEU A 135 0.35 -19.73 -14.38
CA LEU A 135 -0.79 -20.49 -14.88
C LEU A 135 -0.37 -21.29 -16.11
N SER A 136 -1.28 -22.07 -16.69
CA SER A 136 -1.00 -22.85 -17.90
C SER A 136 -0.77 -21.98 -19.15
N ASP A 137 -1.35 -20.78 -19.19
CA ASP A 137 -1.37 -19.88 -20.34
C ASP A 137 -0.69 -18.52 -20.06
N GLY A 138 -0.13 -18.30 -18.86
CA GLY A 138 0.48 -17.02 -18.54
C GLY A 138 0.98 -16.88 -17.11
N VAL A 139 1.33 -15.65 -16.75
CA VAL A 139 1.78 -15.30 -15.39
C VAL A 139 0.94 -14.13 -14.89
N ILE A 140 0.46 -14.26 -13.66
CA ILE A 140 -0.38 -13.26 -13.01
C ILE A 140 0.25 -12.69 -11.75
N ALA A 141 -0.20 -11.50 -11.38
CA ALA A 141 0.12 -10.83 -10.13
C ALA A 141 -1.17 -10.52 -9.36
N VAL A 142 -1.18 -10.85 -8.07
CA VAL A 142 -2.34 -10.67 -7.18
C VAL A 142 -2.38 -9.23 -6.64
N SER A 143 -3.58 -8.67 -6.51
CA SER A 143 -3.80 -7.33 -5.96
C SER A 143 -3.39 -7.24 -4.48
N THR A 144 -2.73 -6.14 -4.12
CA THR A 144 -2.35 -5.82 -2.74
C THR A 144 -3.44 -5.03 -2.00
N GLU A 145 -4.42 -4.49 -2.72
CA GLU A 145 -5.39 -3.52 -2.23
C GLU A 145 -6.65 -4.21 -1.70
N TRP A 146 -6.67 -4.48 -0.40
CA TRP A 146 -7.78 -5.13 0.29
C TRP A 146 -8.22 -4.35 1.53
N GLY A 147 -9.51 -4.07 1.61
CA GLY A 147 -10.16 -3.32 2.69
C GLY A 147 -11.11 -4.20 3.50
N ALA A 148 -11.69 -3.64 4.57
CA ALA A 148 -12.74 -4.34 5.33
C ALA A 148 -13.99 -4.62 4.48
N GLY A 149 -14.30 -3.77 3.50
CA GLY A 149 -15.50 -3.89 2.67
C GLY A 149 -15.46 -4.99 1.60
N ASN A 150 -14.30 -5.52 1.24
CA ASN A 150 -14.17 -6.52 0.17
C ASN A 150 -13.48 -7.82 0.61
N ILE A 151 -12.71 -7.81 1.71
CA ILE A 151 -11.98 -9.01 2.15
C ILE A 151 -12.92 -10.15 2.57
N GLU A 152 -14.07 -9.83 3.15
CA GLU A 152 -15.04 -10.82 3.64
C GLU A 152 -15.63 -11.63 2.48
N ALA A 153 -15.97 -10.97 1.37
CA ALA A 153 -16.44 -11.64 0.16
C ALA A 153 -15.38 -12.60 -0.40
N PHE A 154 -14.10 -12.21 -0.38
CA PHE A 154 -13.02 -13.10 -0.77
C PHE A 154 -12.90 -14.32 0.15
N ILE A 155 -13.01 -14.13 1.47
CA ILE A 155 -12.93 -15.23 2.45
C ILE A 155 -14.07 -16.22 2.25
N GLN A 156 -15.29 -15.73 2.00
CA GLN A 156 -16.45 -16.57 1.70
C GLN A 156 -16.25 -17.37 0.40
N ASN A 157 -15.68 -16.75 -0.64
CA ASN A 157 -15.30 -17.44 -1.87
C ASN A 157 -14.20 -18.48 -1.62
N ALA A 158 -13.19 -18.17 -0.82
CA ALA A 158 -12.14 -19.13 -0.47
C ALA A 158 -12.73 -20.34 0.28
N ALA A 159 -13.68 -20.11 1.20
CA ALA A 159 -14.35 -21.16 1.93
C ALA A 159 -15.21 -22.07 1.03
N SER A 160 -15.89 -21.53 0.01
CA SER A 160 -16.66 -22.35 -0.94
C SER A 160 -15.77 -23.26 -1.79
N LEU A 161 -14.50 -22.90 -1.95
CA LEU A 161 -13.46 -23.71 -2.60
C LEU A 161 -12.76 -24.70 -1.64
N GLY A 162 -13.13 -24.71 -0.35
CA GLY A 162 -12.53 -25.58 0.66
C GLY A 162 -11.32 -25.00 1.40
N TYR A 163 -10.95 -23.74 1.16
CA TYR A 163 -9.86 -23.07 1.86
C TYR A 163 -10.35 -22.42 3.16
N VAL A 164 -9.81 -22.89 4.28
CA VAL A 164 -10.17 -22.35 5.61
C VAL A 164 -9.26 -21.18 5.96
N VAL A 165 -9.85 -19.98 5.98
CA VAL A 165 -9.19 -18.75 6.45
C VAL A 165 -9.85 -18.34 7.77
N SER A 166 -9.05 -18.03 8.79
CA SER A 166 -9.56 -17.57 10.08
C SER A 166 -9.04 -16.17 10.39
N LEU A 167 -9.94 -15.25 10.76
CA LEU A 167 -9.55 -13.95 11.30
C LEU A 167 -8.98 -14.15 12.71
N LEU A 168 -7.79 -13.61 12.95
CA LEU A 168 -7.17 -13.54 14.26
C LEU A 168 -7.49 -12.16 14.84
N ASN A 169 -8.41 -12.14 15.79
CA ASN A 169 -8.67 -10.95 16.59
C ASN A 169 -7.65 -10.93 17.73
N ASP A 170 -6.89 -9.84 17.80
CA ASP A 170 -6.09 -9.49 19.00
C ASP A 170 -7.00 -8.99 20.13
#